data_AF-A0A1Y3MBQ2-F1
#
_entry.id   AF-A0A1Y3MBQ2-F1
#
_cell.length_a   1.000
_cell.length_b   1.000
_cell.length_c   1.000
_cell.angle_alpha   90.00
_cell.angle_beta   90.00
_cell.angle_gamma   90.00
#
_symmetry.space_group_name_H-M   'P 1'
#
loop_
_entity.id
_entity.type
_entity.pdbx_description
1 polymer ?
#
loop_
_entity_poly.entity_id
_entity_poly.type
_entity_poly.pdbx_seq_one_letter_code
_entity_poly.pdbx_strand_id
1 'polypeptide(L)'
;MAVPGYQDFMYPFLNQLEDRQEYRLQDLYTILARYFNLSDEDIAETLPSGKQTLLVNRVGWARTHLYKAGLIKVVRRAVFQITDEGLRVLNDPTITKIDRKFLTKYASFNEFINKVSKENTDSDIEDTEEKTPLELMSENFNILKNEIQDLLLEKIRSCSPGFFERLIVELIISMGYGGSVKDAGKAIGKSGDEGIDGIIKEDVLGLDMIYLQAKRWKKESTVSRPDIQTFVGSLVGKQASKGIFITTAKFSQSAIEYANSIDKRVILIDGQQLTDLMFKYNVGVSDEEVFVTKKIDLDFFEE
;
A
#
# COMPACT_ATOMS: atom_id res chain seq x y z
N MET A 1 16.83 -4.79 9.96
CA MET A 1 16.29 -4.66 11.33
C MET A 1 15.14 -3.69 11.20
N ALA A 2 13.93 -4.04 11.66
CA ALA A 2 12.77 -3.19 11.43
C ALA A 2 13.03 -1.74 11.85
N VAL A 3 12.55 -0.78 11.06
CA VAL A 3 12.68 0.66 11.36
C VAL A 3 12.09 0.90 12.76
N PRO A 4 12.81 1.56 13.70
CA PRO A 4 12.31 1.86 15.04
C PRO A 4 11.05 2.71 15.05
N GLY A 5 10.35 2.77 16.19
CA GLY A 5 9.19 3.65 16.36
C GLY A 5 9.59 5.13 16.30
N TYR A 6 8.64 6.03 16.00
CA TYR A 6 8.96 7.46 15.87
C TYR A 6 9.52 8.08 17.17
N GLN A 7 9.13 7.53 18.34
CA GLN A 7 9.63 7.97 19.65
C GLN A 7 11.11 7.61 19.85
N ASP A 8 11.57 6.47 19.33
CA ASP A 8 12.96 6.04 19.48
C ASP A 8 13.93 6.94 18.71
N PHE A 9 13.45 7.63 17.66
CA PHE A 9 14.23 8.63 16.94
C PHE A 9 14.39 9.94 17.72
N MET A 10 13.57 10.26 18.73
CA MET A 10 13.57 11.59 19.35
C MET A 10 14.88 11.91 20.08
N TYR A 11 15.40 11.00 20.90
CA TYR A 11 16.66 11.23 21.61
C TYR A 11 17.86 11.30 20.66
N PRO A 12 18.10 10.32 19.75
CA PRO A 12 19.20 10.40 18.78
C PRO A 12 19.10 11.62 17.85
N PHE A 13 17.88 12.02 17.46
CA PHE A 13 17.67 13.25 16.67
C PHE A 13 18.14 14.47 17.43
N LEU A 14 17.76 14.61 18.70
CA LEU A 14 18.17 15.74 19.53
C LEU A 14 19.69 15.71 19.77
N ASN A 15 20.24 14.54 20.09
CA ASN A 15 21.67 14.33 20.33
C ASN A 15 22.53 14.72 19.12
N GLN A 16 22.06 14.44 17.90
CA GLN A 16 22.77 14.84 16.69
C GLN A 16 22.93 16.37 16.54
N LEU A 17 22.11 17.17 17.24
CA LEU A 17 22.15 18.63 17.21
C LEU A 17 22.94 19.24 18.40
N GLU A 18 23.61 18.42 19.22
CA GLU A 18 24.28 18.87 20.46
C GLU A 18 25.36 19.95 20.23
N ASP A 19 25.98 19.92 19.05
CA ASP A 19 27.04 20.85 18.61
C ASP A 19 26.53 22.26 18.29
N ARG A 20 25.22 22.49 18.44
CA ARG A 20 24.51 23.72 18.08
C ARG A 20 24.69 24.12 16.61
N GLN A 21 25.07 23.20 15.73
CA GLN A 21 25.12 23.46 14.30
C GLN A 21 23.73 23.34 13.67
N GLU A 22 23.65 23.77 12.42
CA GLU A 22 22.42 23.72 11.62
C GLU A 22 22.40 22.47 10.76
N TYR A 23 21.35 21.66 10.88
CA TYR A 23 21.21 20.41 10.13
C TYR A 23 20.00 20.43 9.22
N ARG A 24 20.18 19.99 7.97
CA ARG A 24 19.05 19.76 7.08
C ARG A 24 18.36 18.46 7.47
N LEU A 25 17.02 18.44 7.39
CA LEU A 25 16.23 17.24 7.69
C LEU A 25 16.61 16.05 6.81
N GLN A 26 17.00 16.31 5.56
CA GLN A 26 17.45 15.28 4.64
C GLN A 26 18.74 14.60 5.11
N ASP A 27 19.68 15.37 5.65
CA ASP A 27 20.92 14.84 6.23
C ASP A 27 20.62 14.01 7.48
N LEU A 28 19.66 14.46 8.30
CA LEU A 28 19.22 13.76 9.50
C LEU A 28 18.59 12.40 9.19
N TYR A 29 17.91 12.22 8.06
CA TYR A 29 17.44 10.88 7.66
C TYR A 29 18.60 9.90 7.49
N THR A 30 19.65 10.32 6.78
CA THR A 30 20.83 9.47 6.54
C THR A 30 21.61 9.21 7.82
N ILE A 31 21.79 10.23 8.65
CA ILE A 31 22.52 10.12 9.91
C ILE A 31 21.80 9.16 10.87
N LEU A 32 20.49 9.33 11.03
CA LEU A 32 19.70 8.49 11.94
C LEU A 32 19.56 7.06 11.42
N ALA A 33 19.47 6.84 10.10
CA ALA A 33 19.52 5.51 9.53
C ALA A 33 20.84 4.78 9.85
N ARG A 34 21.98 5.49 9.77
CA ARG A 34 23.28 4.94 10.17
C ARG A 34 23.37 4.68 11.67
N TYR A 35 22.83 5.57 12.50
CA TYR A 35 22.83 5.41 13.96
C TYR A 35 22.15 4.09 14.39
N PHE A 36 21.05 3.73 13.72
CA PHE A 36 20.33 2.48 13.98
C PHE A 36 20.82 1.28 13.14
N ASN A 37 21.88 1.43 12.34
CA ASN A 37 22.38 0.40 11.42
C ASN A 37 21.28 -0.19 10.51
N LEU A 38 20.41 0.67 9.97
CA LEU A 38 19.34 0.24 9.06
C LEU A 38 19.92 -0.25 7.73
N SER A 39 19.38 -1.34 7.19
CA SER A 39 19.75 -1.84 5.87
C SER A 39 19.09 -1.03 4.74
N ASP A 40 19.56 -1.21 3.51
CA ASP A 40 18.95 -0.57 2.34
C ASP A 40 17.48 -1.00 2.15
N GLU A 41 17.14 -2.24 2.52
CA GLU A 41 15.76 -2.75 2.53
C GLU A 41 14.89 -2.01 3.56
N ASP A 42 15.39 -1.82 4.78
CA ASP A 42 14.68 -1.09 5.85
C ASP A 42 14.49 0.39 5.49
N ILE A 43 15.47 1.01 4.81
CA ILE A 43 15.40 2.41 4.35
C ILE A 43 14.39 2.57 3.20
N ALA A 44 14.29 1.56 2.34
CA ALA A 44 13.38 1.54 1.19
C ALA A 44 11.93 1.18 1.54
N GLU A 45 11.67 0.69 2.76
CA GLU A 45 10.33 0.30 3.20
C GLU A 45 9.34 1.49 3.14
N THR A 46 8.27 1.34 2.36
CA THR A 46 7.26 2.39 2.12
C THR A 46 6.02 2.21 2.98
N LEU A 47 5.38 3.33 3.34
CA LEU A 47 3.99 3.30 3.79
C LEU A 47 3.10 2.63 2.72
N PRO A 48 1.95 2.04 3.08
CA PRO A 48 1.02 1.43 2.12
C PRO A 48 0.57 2.37 0.99
N SER A 49 0.59 3.69 1.22
CA SER A 49 0.32 4.70 0.18
C SER A 49 1.39 4.77 -0.94
N GLY A 50 2.59 4.21 -0.73
CA GLY A 50 3.72 4.24 -1.65
C GLY A 50 4.39 5.61 -1.83
N LYS A 51 3.88 6.67 -1.19
CA LYS A 51 4.35 8.06 -1.42
C LYS A 51 5.58 8.45 -0.60
N GLN A 52 5.84 7.76 0.52
CA GLN A 52 6.89 8.11 1.47
C GLN A 52 7.38 6.84 2.20
N THR A 53 8.66 6.81 2.57
CA THR A 53 9.24 5.71 3.36
C THR A 53 8.87 5.83 4.84
N LEU A 54 8.85 4.70 5.55
CA LEU A 54 8.61 4.66 6.99
C LEU A 54 9.62 5.53 7.75
N LEU A 55 10.91 5.45 7.38
CA LEU A 55 11.96 6.26 7.99
C LEU A 55 11.67 7.76 7.91
N VAL A 56 11.36 8.26 6.70
CA VAL A 56 11.10 9.70 6.48
C VAL A 56 9.88 10.15 7.28
N ASN A 57 8.84 9.30 7.35
CA ASN A 57 7.63 9.56 8.12
C ASN A 57 7.92 9.64 9.63
N ARG A 58 8.55 8.62 10.20
CA ARG A 58 8.83 8.52 11.63
C ARG A 58 9.81 9.58 12.12
N VAL A 59 10.89 9.84 11.37
CA VAL A 59 11.82 10.95 11.68
C VAL A 59 11.10 12.31 11.57
N GLY A 60 10.20 12.47 10.60
CA GLY A 60 9.36 13.67 10.46
C GLY A 60 8.47 13.93 11.69
N TRP A 61 7.93 12.86 12.29
CA TRP A 61 7.15 12.90 13.53
C TRP A 61 8.01 13.20 14.76
N ALA A 62 9.15 12.52 14.91
CA ALA A 62 10.12 12.79 15.98
C ALA A 62 10.50 14.28 16.02
N ARG A 63 10.88 14.82 14.86
CA ARG A 63 11.15 16.25 14.65
C ARG A 63 9.98 17.15 15.04
N THR A 64 8.75 16.79 14.64
CA THR A 64 7.55 17.59 14.95
C THR A 64 7.32 17.66 16.46
N HIS A 65 7.47 16.55 17.17
CA HIS A 65 7.29 16.48 18.61
C HIS A 65 8.36 17.30 19.35
N LEU A 66 9.64 17.14 19.00
CA LEU A 66 10.73 17.92 19.56
C LEU A 66 10.55 19.43 19.32
N TYR A 67 10.09 19.82 18.14
CA TYR A 67 9.82 21.21 17.79
C TYR A 67 8.66 21.79 18.62
N LYS A 68 7.54 21.04 18.75
CA LYS A 68 6.37 21.47 19.54
C LYS A 68 6.67 21.53 21.04
N ALA A 69 7.60 20.71 21.53
CA ALA A 69 8.13 20.80 22.89
C ALA A 69 9.17 21.92 23.09
N GLY A 70 9.58 22.61 22.03
CA GLY A 70 10.55 23.72 22.12
C GLY A 70 12.00 23.26 22.29
N LEU A 71 12.32 21.99 22.09
CA LEU A 71 13.67 21.43 22.22
C LEU A 71 14.56 21.71 21.00
N ILE A 72 13.92 21.92 19.85
CA ILE A 72 14.58 22.33 18.61
C ILE A 72 13.83 23.53 18.01
N LYS A 73 14.53 24.32 17.20
CA LYS A 73 13.95 25.43 16.44
C LYS A 73 14.21 25.26 14.94
N VAL A 74 13.34 25.85 14.14
CA VAL A 74 13.53 25.96 12.69
C VAL A 74 14.34 27.22 12.42
N VAL A 75 15.50 27.08 11.79
CA VAL A 75 16.34 28.23 11.41
C VAL A 75 15.94 28.75 10.02
N ARG A 76 15.71 27.83 9.09
CA ARG A 76 15.16 28.08 7.74
C ARG A 76 14.53 26.78 7.21
N ARG A 77 13.99 26.78 5.99
CA ARG A 77 13.29 25.62 5.40
C ARG A 77 14.06 24.32 5.61
N ALA A 78 13.41 23.38 6.30
CA ALA A 78 13.95 22.06 6.63
C ALA A 78 15.33 22.06 7.32
N VAL A 79 15.73 23.17 7.95
CA VAL A 79 16.98 23.30 8.70
C VAL A 79 16.68 23.56 10.17
N PHE A 80 17.27 22.73 11.04
CA PHE A 80 16.99 22.68 12.46
C PHE A 80 18.26 22.90 13.29
N GLN A 81 18.09 23.48 14.47
CA GLN A 81 19.13 23.66 15.47
C GLN A 81 18.52 23.40 16.86
N ILE A 82 19.33 22.86 17.78
CA ILE A 82 18.91 22.66 19.18
C ILE A 82 18.65 24.00 19.89
N THR A 83 17.72 24.03 20.83
CA THR A 83 17.50 25.18 21.73
C THR A 83 18.32 25.02 23.02
N ASP A 84 18.40 26.08 23.83
CA ASP A 84 19.05 25.98 25.14
C ASP A 84 18.36 24.96 26.05
N GLU A 85 17.04 24.82 25.94
CA GLU A 85 16.28 23.81 26.67
C GLU A 85 16.55 22.40 26.15
N GLY A 86 16.65 22.21 24.83
CA GLY A 86 17.07 20.94 24.24
C GLY A 86 18.46 20.52 24.74
N LEU A 87 19.39 21.47 24.85
CA LEU A 87 20.74 21.18 25.36
C LEU A 87 20.73 20.83 26.86
N ARG A 88 19.88 21.48 27.68
CA ARG A 88 19.70 21.09 29.09
C ARG A 88 19.21 19.66 29.22
N VAL A 89 18.30 19.23 28.35
CA VAL A 89 17.81 17.85 28.32
C VAL A 89 18.94 16.86 28.01
N LEU A 90 19.81 17.16 27.05
CA LEU A 90 20.94 16.26 26.71
C LEU A 90 22.01 16.22 27.81
N ASN A 91 22.22 17.33 28.52
CA ASN A 91 23.21 17.42 29.59
C ASN A 91 22.76 16.77 30.90
N ASP A 92 21.50 16.34 31.01
CA ASP A 92 21.01 15.59 32.17
C ASP A 92 21.32 14.09 31.99
N PRO A 93 22.24 13.52 32.77
CA PRO A 93 22.67 12.13 32.60
C PRO A 93 21.57 11.12 32.97
N THR A 94 20.47 11.55 33.59
CA THR A 94 19.32 10.68 33.89
C THR A 94 18.42 10.45 32.69
N ILE A 95 18.56 11.27 31.64
CA ILE A 95 17.72 11.23 30.45
C ILE A 95 18.43 10.43 29.36
N THR A 96 17.98 9.19 29.16
CA THR A 96 18.48 8.30 28.11
C THR A 96 17.47 8.04 27.00
N LYS A 97 16.22 8.48 27.19
CA LYS A 97 15.14 8.39 26.21
C LYS A 97 14.27 9.64 26.28
N ILE A 98 13.78 10.08 25.12
CA ILE A 98 12.76 11.12 24.99
C ILE A 98 11.55 10.45 24.35
N ASP A 99 10.47 10.37 25.10
CA ASP A 99 9.18 9.82 24.65
C ASP A 99 8.07 10.86 24.83
N ARG A 100 6.86 10.53 24.39
CA ARG A 100 5.70 11.41 24.50
C ARG A 100 5.45 11.80 25.95
N LYS A 101 5.53 10.85 26.90
CA LYS A 101 5.37 11.09 28.34
C LYS A 101 6.38 12.09 28.87
N PHE A 102 7.65 11.98 28.50
CA PHE A 102 8.68 12.97 28.85
C PHE A 102 8.32 14.35 28.32
N LEU A 103 7.84 14.46 27.07
CA LEU A 103 7.49 15.75 26.47
C LEU A 103 6.25 16.40 27.09
N THR A 104 5.40 15.67 27.83
CA THR A 104 4.26 16.24 28.56
C THR A 104 4.66 17.22 29.68
N LYS A 105 5.95 17.31 30.04
CA LYS A 105 6.42 18.35 30.96
C LYS A 105 6.43 19.76 30.35
N TYR A 106 6.36 19.87 29.03
CA TYR A 106 6.38 21.16 28.32
C TYR A 106 4.96 21.64 28.02
N ALA A 107 4.61 22.84 28.49
CA ALA A 107 3.29 23.42 28.28
C ALA A 107 2.91 23.54 26.78
N SER A 108 3.86 23.95 25.93
CA SER A 108 3.64 24.06 24.47
C SER A 108 3.34 22.72 23.81
N PHE A 109 3.91 21.63 24.33
CA PHE A 109 3.63 20.28 23.86
C PHE A 109 2.25 19.81 24.33
N ASN A 110 1.89 20.08 25.58
CA ASN A 110 0.55 19.77 26.09
C ASN A 110 -0.55 20.52 25.33
N GLU A 111 -0.33 21.78 24.95
CA GLU A 111 -1.27 22.51 24.08
C GLU A 111 -1.43 21.87 22.70
N PHE A 112 -0.34 21.33 22.14
CA PHE A 112 -0.37 20.59 20.88
C PHE A 112 -1.17 19.29 21.02
N ILE A 113 -0.88 18.48 22.05
CA ILE A 113 -1.59 17.21 22.29
C ILE A 113 -3.04 17.43 22.69
N ASN A 114 -3.34 18.39 23.57
CA ASN A 114 -4.70 18.68 24.03
C ASN A 114 -5.61 19.25 22.93
N LYS A 115 -5.04 19.88 21.89
CA LYS A 115 -5.79 20.21 20.66
C LYS A 115 -6.17 18.97 19.86
N VAL A 116 -5.39 17.90 19.96
CA VAL A 116 -5.67 16.61 19.31
C VAL A 116 -6.67 15.78 20.13
N SER A 117 -6.59 15.82 21.46
CA SER A 117 -7.45 15.03 22.36
C SER A 117 -8.78 15.69 22.77
N LYS A 118 -8.96 17.01 22.61
CA LYS A 118 -10.27 17.67 22.90
C LYS A 118 -11.43 17.23 22.00
N GLU A 119 -11.18 16.47 20.93
CA GLU A 119 -12.22 15.86 20.09
C GLU A 119 -12.50 14.38 20.44
N ASN A 120 -11.72 13.75 21.33
CA ASN A 120 -11.93 12.36 21.76
C ASN A 120 -12.19 12.30 23.27
N THR A 121 -13.44 12.04 23.64
CA THR A 121 -13.83 11.70 25.02
C THR A 121 -13.19 10.36 25.45
N ASP A 122 -12.53 10.40 26.62
CA ASP A 122 -12.03 9.29 27.45
C ASP A 122 -11.46 8.05 26.74
N SER A 123 -10.14 8.00 26.68
CA SER A 123 -9.41 6.74 26.76
C SER A 123 -8.05 6.98 27.42
N ASP A 124 -7.78 6.25 28.50
CA ASP A 124 -6.44 6.09 29.06
C ASP A 124 -5.49 5.66 27.95
N ILE A 125 -4.61 6.56 27.54
CA ILE A 125 -3.61 6.29 26.50
C ILE A 125 -2.49 5.51 27.19
N GLU A 126 -2.57 4.18 27.11
CA GLU A 126 -1.37 3.36 27.27
C GLU A 126 -0.35 3.80 26.22
N ASP A 127 0.84 4.14 26.73
CA ASP A 127 1.93 4.83 26.04
C ASP A 127 2.72 3.87 25.13
N THR A 128 2.02 3.23 24.19
CA THR A 128 2.57 2.26 23.22
C THR A 128 2.38 2.71 21.77
N GLU A 129 2.26 4.03 21.52
CA GLU A 129 2.22 4.56 20.16
C GLU A 129 3.64 4.56 19.53
N GLU A 130 4.09 3.40 19.02
CA GLU A 130 5.26 3.31 18.12
C GLU A 130 4.95 3.85 16.72
N LYS A 131 3.67 3.82 16.35
CA LYS A 131 3.15 4.12 15.01
C LYS A 131 2.64 5.54 14.91
N THR A 132 2.85 6.15 13.75
CA THR A 132 2.31 7.49 13.45
C THR A 132 0.81 7.42 13.09
N PRO A 133 0.04 8.52 13.20
CA PRO A 133 -1.36 8.54 12.76
C PRO A 133 -1.59 8.06 11.33
N LEU A 134 -0.67 8.38 10.40
CA LEU A 134 -0.77 7.91 9.02
C LEU A 134 -0.51 6.41 8.88
N GLU A 135 0.37 5.84 9.72
CA GLU A 135 0.58 4.40 9.79
C GLU A 135 -0.67 3.69 10.32
N LEU A 136 -1.27 4.21 11.40
CA LEU A 136 -2.53 3.69 11.95
C LEU A 136 -3.68 3.75 10.92
N MET A 137 -3.82 4.86 10.20
CA MET A 137 -4.79 4.96 9.10
C MET A 137 -4.53 3.93 8.01
N SER A 138 -3.26 3.72 7.64
CA SER A 138 -2.90 2.79 6.57
C SER A 138 -3.14 1.33 6.97
N GLU A 139 -2.88 0.97 8.23
CA GLU A 139 -3.17 -0.36 8.77
C GLU A 139 -4.68 -0.63 8.80
N ASN A 140 -5.46 0.31 9.34
CA ASN A 140 -6.91 0.20 9.36
C ASN A 140 -7.50 0.14 7.95
N PHE A 141 -6.94 0.90 7.00
CA PHE A 141 -7.32 0.80 5.59
C PHE A 141 -7.08 -0.61 5.03
N ASN A 142 -5.91 -1.22 5.31
CA ASN A 142 -5.62 -2.58 4.87
C ASN A 142 -6.53 -3.64 5.51
N ILE A 143 -6.91 -3.46 6.78
CA ILE A 143 -7.89 -4.32 7.46
C ILE A 143 -9.23 -4.26 6.72
N LEU A 144 -9.77 -3.04 6.52
CA LEU A 144 -11.03 -2.82 5.81
C LEU A 144 -10.98 -3.35 4.37
N LYS A 145 -9.87 -3.12 3.67
CA LYS A 145 -9.65 -3.64 2.31
C LYS A 145 -9.74 -5.17 2.30
N ASN A 146 -9.04 -5.86 3.20
CA ASN A 146 -9.03 -7.32 3.25
C ASN A 146 -10.44 -7.87 3.57
N GLU A 147 -11.17 -7.26 4.50
CA GLU A 147 -12.56 -7.63 4.80
C GLU A 147 -13.47 -7.49 3.58
N ILE A 148 -13.37 -6.38 2.85
CA ILE A 148 -14.13 -6.15 1.61
C ILE A 148 -13.75 -7.19 0.55
N GLN A 149 -12.48 -7.54 0.42
CA GLN A 149 -12.03 -8.53 -0.55
C GLN A 149 -12.57 -9.94 -0.25
N ASP A 150 -12.60 -10.33 1.02
CA ASP A 150 -13.20 -11.60 1.43
C ASP A 150 -14.70 -11.62 1.09
N LEU A 151 -15.42 -10.54 1.41
CA LEU A 151 -16.84 -10.39 1.06
C LEU A 151 -17.10 -10.42 -0.45
N LEU A 152 -16.25 -9.74 -1.24
CA LEU A 152 -16.32 -9.76 -2.70
C LEU A 152 -16.16 -11.19 -3.22
N LEU A 153 -15.14 -11.92 -2.75
CA LEU A 153 -14.87 -13.27 -3.22
C LEU A 153 -16.03 -14.23 -2.90
N GLU A 154 -16.65 -14.09 -1.73
CA GLU A 154 -17.87 -14.83 -1.37
C GLU A 154 -19.04 -14.50 -2.29
N LYS A 155 -19.28 -13.21 -2.57
CA LYS A 155 -20.32 -12.79 -3.51
C LYS A 155 -20.10 -13.37 -4.90
N ILE A 156 -18.89 -13.27 -5.44
CA ILE A 156 -18.54 -13.83 -6.76
C ILE A 156 -18.80 -15.34 -6.82
N ARG A 157 -18.42 -16.08 -5.76
CA ARG A 157 -18.68 -17.53 -5.68
C ARG A 157 -20.16 -17.85 -5.64
N SER A 158 -21.01 -16.99 -5.09
CA SER A 158 -22.47 -17.17 -5.04
C SER A 158 -23.19 -16.82 -6.35
N CYS A 159 -22.53 -16.10 -7.27
CA CYS A 159 -23.12 -15.68 -8.54
C CYS A 159 -23.21 -16.81 -9.57
N SER A 160 -24.02 -16.58 -10.62
CA SER A 160 -24.12 -17.50 -11.75
C SER A 160 -22.85 -17.47 -12.62
N PRO A 161 -22.51 -18.57 -13.33
CA PRO A 161 -21.37 -18.61 -14.24
C PRO A 161 -21.35 -17.47 -15.26
N GLY A 162 -22.47 -17.22 -15.93
CA GLY A 162 -22.55 -16.12 -16.91
C GLY A 162 -22.43 -14.73 -16.28
N PHE A 163 -22.76 -14.53 -15.00
CA PHE A 163 -22.45 -13.28 -14.31
C PHE A 163 -20.94 -13.14 -14.09
N PHE A 164 -20.29 -14.22 -13.65
CA PHE A 164 -18.84 -14.23 -13.44
C PHE A 164 -18.07 -13.92 -14.72
N GLU A 165 -18.45 -14.52 -15.86
CA GLU A 165 -17.86 -14.21 -17.16
C GLU A 165 -17.96 -12.72 -17.51
N ARG A 166 -19.16 -12.12 -17.34
CA ARG A 166 -19.37 -10.69 -17.58
C ARG A 166 -18.53 -9.82 -16.64
N LEU A 167 -18.45 -10.19 -15.36
CA LEU A 167 -17.64 -9.48 -14.36
C LEU A 167 -16.16 -9.47 -14.76
N ILE A 168 -15.62 -10.60 -15.23
CA ILE A 168 -14.23 -10.68 -15.68
C ILE A 168 -14.00 -9.79 -16.90
N VAL A 169 -14.91 -9.80 -17.86
CA VAL A 169 -14.81 -8.91 -19.03
C VAL A 169 -14.84 -7.45 -18.61
N GLU A 170 -15.76 -7.06 -17.72
CA GLU A 170 -15.85 -5.71 -17.17
C GLU A 170 -14.57 -5.29 -16.46
N LEU A 171 -13.99 -6.18 -15.64
CA LEU A 171 -12.72 -5.94 -14.96
C LEU A 171 -11.58 -5.67 -15.95
N ILE A 172 -11.42 -6.52 -16.96
CA ILE A 172 -10.35 -6.37 -17.95
C ILE A 172 -10.53 -5.07 -18.75
N ILE A 173 -11.76 -4.65 -19.03
CA ILE A 173 -12.05 -3.34 -19.67
C ILE A 173 -11.69 -2.18 -18.74
N SER A 174 -12.05 -2.24 -17.46
CA SER A 174 -11.70 -1.21 -16.46
C SER A 174 -10.19 -1.09 -16.25
N MET A 175 -9.44 -2.16 -16.53
CA MET A 175 -7.96 -2.16 -16.56
C MET A 175 -7.38 -1.48 -17.81
N GLY A 176 -8.20 -1.15 -18.81
CA GLY A 176 -7.80 -0.45 -20.04
C GLY A 176 -7.64 -1.34 -21.27
N TYR A 177 -7.96 -2.63 -21.19
CA TYR A 177 -7.94 -3.54 -22.35
C TYR A 177 -9.26 -3.48 -23.15
N GLY A 178 -9.27 -3.97 -24.38
CA GLY A 178 -10.47 -4.11 -25.22
C GLY A 178 -10.69 -3.01 -26.27
N GLY A 179 -9.80 -2.02 -26.33
CA GLY A 179 -9.84 -0.95 -27.32
C GLY A 179 -11.02 0.01 -27.11
N SER A 180 -11.79 0.32 -28.16
CA SER A 180 -12.95 1.21 -28.01
C SER A 180 -14.09 0.54 -27.24
N VAL A 181 -14.77 1.27 -26.36
CA VAL A 181 -15.87 0.78 -25.48
C VAL A 181 -16.97 0.02 -26.24
N LYS A 182 -17.17 0.32 -27.54
CA LYS A 182 -18.17 -0.35 -28.39
C LYS A 182 -17.75 -1.75 -28.90
N ASP A 183 -16.46 -2.03 -28.98
CA ASP A 183 -15.93 -3.31 -29.46
C ASP A 183 -15.78 -4.33 -28.31
N ALA A 184 -15.42 -3.87 -27.11
CA ALA A 184 -15.14 -4.73 -25.97
C ALA A 184 -16.36 -5.55 -25.51
N GLY A 185 -17.58 -5.02 -25.66
CA GLY A 185 -18.82 -5.72 -25.31
C GLY A 185 -19.25 -6.84 -26.29
N LYS A 186 -18.62 -6.96 -27.46
CA LYS A 186 -18.91 -8.02 -28.46
C LYS A 186 -18.06 -9.29 -28.28
N ALA A 187 -17.17 -9.29 -27.30
CA ALA A 187 -16.18 -10.34 -27.01
C ALA A 187 -16.72 -11.59 -26.29
N ILE A 188 -18.02 -11.67 -26.02
CA ILE A 188 -18.63 -12.82 -25.35
C ILE A 188 -18.90 -13.91 -26.39
N GLY A 189 -18.08 -14.94 -26.37
CA GLY A 189 -18.16 -16.09 -27.27
C GLY A 189 -19.52 -16.79 -27.16
N LYS A 190 -20.06 -17.21 -28.30
CA LYS A 190 -21.18 -18.15 -28.37
C LYS A 190 -20.76 -19.45 -27.69
N SER A 191 -21.56 -19.97 -26.76
CA SER A 191 -21.34 -21.28 -26.13
C SER A 191 -20.95 -22.34 -27.17
N GLY A 192 -19.79 -22.98 -26.95
CA GLY A 192 -19.33 -24.11 -27.78
C GLY A 192 -17.83 -24.15 -28.08
N ASP A 193 -17.07 -23.11 -27.74
CA ASP A 193 -15.66 -22.99 -28.15
C ASP A 193 -14.70 -23.50 -27.05
N GLU A 194 -14.46 -24.81 -27.02
CA GLU A 194 -13.23 -25.47 -26.53
C GLU A 194 -12.57 -24.94 -25.23
N GLY A 195 -13.32 -24.36 -24.28
CA GLY A 195 -12.79 -23.82 -23.02
C GLY A 195 -12.28 -22.37 -23.06
N ILE A 196 -12.64 -21.57 -24.08
CA ILE A 196 -12.40 -20.12 -24.11
C ILE A 196 -13.72 -19.40 -23.82
N ASP A 197 -13.71 -18.54 -22.79
CA ASP A 197 -14.91 -17.85 -22.32
C ASP A 197 -15.01 -16.42 -22.89
N GLY A 198 -13.89 -15.83 -23.36
CA GLY A 198 -13.88 -14.51 -23.98
C GLY A 198 -12.60 -14.19 -24.75
N ILE A 199 -12.65 -13.19 -25.63
CA ILE A 199 -11.50 -12.73 -26.42
C ILE A 199 -11.46 -11.20 -26.42
N ILE A 200 -10.40 -10.61 -25.86
CA ILE A 200 -10.27 -9.15 -25.69
C ILE A 200 -9.06 -8.65 -26.48
N LYS A 201 -9.19 -7.49 -27.12
CA LYS A 201 -8.06 -6.83 -27.79
C LYS A 201 -7.08 -6.27 -26.75
N GLU A 202 -5.80 -6.45 -26.95
CA GLU A 202 -4.78 -5.84 -26.08
C GLU A 202 -4.73 -4.32 -26.26
N ASP A 203 -4.93 -3.87 -27.49
CA ASP A 203 -4.80 -2.48 -27.90
C ASP A 203 -6.00 -2.03 -28.74
N VAL A 204 -6.09 -0.72 -29.00
CA VAL A 204 -7.20 -0.11 -29.75
C VAL A 204 -7.29 -0.60 -31.19
N LEU A 205 -6.14 -0.87 -31.83
CA LEU A 205 -6.06 -1.36 -33.21
C LEU A 205 -6.36 -2.86 -33.28
N GLY A 206 -6.20 -3.58 -32.17
CA GLY A 206 -6.46 -5.02 -32.07
C GLY A 206 -5.40 -5.84 -32.81
N LEU A 207 -4.14 -5.40 -32.73
CA LEU A 207 -3.02 -6.14 -33.32
C LEU A 207 -2.77 -7.45 -32.57
N ASP A 208 -2.97 -7.42 -31.26
CA ASP A 208 -2.90 -8.59 -30.40
C ASP A 208 -4.26 -8.87 -29.73
N MET A 209 -4.58 -10.17 -29.63
CA MET A 209 -5.78 -10.67 -28.96
C MET A 209 -5.38 -11.47 -27.71
N ILE A 210 -6.08 -11.22 -26.62
CA ILE A 210 -5.94 -11.89 -25.33
C ILE A 210 -7.16 -12.79 -25.13
N TYR A 211 -6.89 -14.07 -24.93
CA TYR A 211 -7.93 -15.07 -24.73
C TYR A 211 -8.16 -15.30 -23.24
N LEU A 212 -9.43 -15.32 -22.83
CA LEU A 212 -9.82 -15.43 -21.44
C LEU A 212 -10.46 -16.79 -21.18
N GLN A 213 -10.10 -17.38 -20.05
CA GLN A 213 -10.87 -18.46 -19.43
C GLN A 213 -11.16 -18.07 -17.99
N ALA A 214 -12.44 -18.10 -17.62
CA ALA A 214 -12.95 -17.71 -16.31
C ALA A 214 -13.69 -18.90 -15.69
N LYS A 215 -13.02 -19.62 -14.78
CA LYS A 215 -13.67 -20.74 -14.07
C LYS A 215 -14.06 -20.34 -12.65
N ARG A 216 -15.33 -20.51 -12.31
CA ARG A 216 -15.81 -20.39 -10.92
C ARG A 216 -15.67 -21.73 -10.21
N TRP A 217 -14.87 -21.77 -9.16
CA TRP A 217 -14.59 -22.95 -8.34
C TRP A 217 -15.03 -22.77 -6.88
N LYS A 218 -15.23 -23.89 -6.19
CA LYS A 218 -15.45 -23.91 -4.73
C LYS A 218 -14.16 -23.52 -3.99
N LYS A 219 -14.30 -23.01 -2.77
CA LYS A 219 -13.19 -22.48 -1.96
C LYS A 219 -12.08 -23.50 -1.70
N GLU A 220 -12.45 -24.75 -1.51
CA GLU A 220 -11.55 -25.87 -1.18
C GLU A 220 -10.86 -26.45 -2.43
N SER A 221 -11.23 -25.98 -3.62
CA SER A 221 -10.65 -26.47 -4.85
C SER A 221 -9.32 -25.79 -5.15
N THR A 222 -8.47 -26.50 -5.88
CA THR A 222 -7.20 -25.96 -6.39
C THR A 222 -7.13 -26.25 -7.88
N VAL A 223 -6.80 -25.22 -8.67
CA VAL A 223 -6.59 -25.37 -10.11
C VAL A 223 -5.25 -26.05 -10.34
N SER A 224 -5.30 -27.15 -11.07
CA SER A 224 -4.19 -28.08 -11.25
C SER A 224 -3.49 -27.85 -12.59
N ARG A 225 -2.29 -28.42 -12.76
CA ARG A 225 -1.57 -28.35 -14.05
C ARG A 225 -2.42 -28.84 -15.25
N PRO A 226 -3.18 -29.95 -15.16
CA PRO A 226 -4.08 -30.38 -16.25
C PRO A 226 -5.09 -29.31 -16.71
N ASP A 227 -5.61 -28.49 -15.81
CA ASP A 227 -6.54 -27.41 -16.16
C ASP A 227 -5.84 -26.36 -17.04
N ILE A 228 -4.63 -25.97 -16.66
CA ILE A 228 -3.82 -25.01 -17.42
C ILE A 228 -3.34 -25.61 -18.75
N GLN A 229 -2.98 -26.90 -18.77
CA GLN A 229 -2.64 -27.62 -20.00
C GLN A 229 -3.80 -27.64 -20.99
N THR A 230 -5.02 -27.86 -20.49
CA THR A 230 -6.24 -27.84 -21.31
C THR A 230 -6.43 -26.45 -21.93
N PHE A 231 -6.32 -25.39 -21.13
CA PHE A 231 -6.41 -24.02 -21.61
C PHE A 231 -5.36 -23.69 -22.68
N VAL A 232 -4.10 -24.06 -22.43
CA VAL A 232 -3.00 -23.87 -23.39
C VAL A 232 -3.26 -24.64 -24.69
N GLY A 233 -3.84 -25.84 -24.61
CA GLY A 233 -4.30 -26.60 -25.77
C GLY A 233 -5.31 -25.82 -26.62
N SER A 234 -6.31 -25.20 -25.96
CA SER A 234 -7.30 -24.34 -26.64
C SER A 234 -6.65 -23.12 -27.29
N LEU A 235 -5.67 -22.48 -26.64
CA LEU A 235 -4.91 -21.37 -27.23
C LEU A 235 -4.16 -21.81 -28.49
N VAL A 236 -3.53 -22.98 -28.47
CA VAL A 236 -2.83 -23.55 -29.63
C VAL A 236 -3.80 -23.81 -30.77
N GLY A 237 -4.98 -24.38 -30.48
CA GLY A 237 -6.04 -24.61 -31.47
C GLY A 237 -6.52 -23.33 -32.16
N LYS A 238 -6.53 -22.20 -31.43
CA LYS A 238 -6.88 -20.87 -31.96
C LYS A 238 -5.68 -20.07 -32.48
N GLN A 239 -4.48 -20.66 -32.54
CA GLN A 239 -3.23 -19.98 -32.92
C GLN A 239 -2.92 -18.74 -32.06
N ALA A 240 -3.45 -18.68 -30.83
CA ALA A 240 -3.29 -17.58 -29.90
C ALA A 240 -1.94 -17.64 -29.17
N SER A 241 -1.35 -16.48 -28.89
CA SER A 241 -0.06 -16.35 -28.17
C SER A 241 -0.21 -15.90 -26.71
N LYS A 242 -1.32 -15.23 -26.37
CA LYS A 242 -1.57 -14.61 -25.07
C LYS A 242 -2.91 -15.08 -24.49
N GLY A 243 -2.92 -15.39 -23.20
CA GLY A 243 -4.14 -15.76 -22.50
C GLY A 243 -4.11 -15.45 -21.01
N ILE A 244 -5.30 -15.30 -20.43
CA ILE A 244 -5.48 -15.10 -18.99
C ILE A 244 -6.43 -16.18 -18.49
N PHE A 245 -5.99 -16.91 -17.47
CA PHE A 245 -6.82 -17.87 -16.75
C PHE A 245 -7.20 -17.26 -15.40
N ILE A 246 -8.50 -17.00 -15.21
CA ILE A 246 -9.06 -16.42 -14.00
C ILE A 246 -9.84 -17.49 -13.24
N THR A 247 -9.64 -17.54 -11.92
CA THR A 247 -10.37 -18.47 -11.03
C THR A 247 -10.65 -17.87 -9.66
N THR A 248 -11.73 -18.32 -9.02
CA THR A 248 -12.06 -18.00 -7.62
C THR A 248 -11.32 -18.89 -6.61
N ALA A 249 -10.56 -19.87 -7.09
CA ALA A 249 -9.75 -20.79 -6.29
C ALA A 249 -8.26 -20.37 -6.30
N LYS A 250 -7.41 -21.16 -5.64
CA LYS A 250 -5.95 -21.01 -5.73
C LYS A 250 -5.39 -21.89 -6.86
N PHE A 251 -4.22 -21.54 -7.38
CA PHE A 251 -3.46 -22.43 -8.27
C PHE A 251 -2.50 -23.30 -7.47
N SER A 252 -2.31 -24.55 -7.92
CA SER A 252 -1.22 -25.38 -7.42
C SER A 252 0.13 -24.84 -7.89
N GLN A 253 1.18 -25.09 -7.11
CA GLN A 253 2.55 -24.72 -7.48
C GLN A 253 2.94 -25.28 -8.86
N SER A 254 2.57 -26.54 -9.14
CA SER A 254 2.81 -27.18 -10.44
C SER A 254 2.09 -26.51 -11.63
N ALA A 255 0.95 -25.85 -11.38
CA ALA A 255 0.21 -25.12 -12.42
C ALA A 255 0.91 -23.79 -12.74
N ILE A 256 1.40 -23.10 -11.71
CA ILE A 256 2.16 -21.84 -11.85
C ILE A 256 3.48 -22.08 -12.58
N GLU A 257 4.23 -23.10 -12.14
CA GLU A 257 5.50 -23.50 -12.79
C GLU A 257 5.29 -23.87 -14.26
N TYR A 258 4.20 -24.59 -14.56
CA TYR A 258 3.88 -24.93 -15.94
C TYR A 258 3.59 -23.67 -16.78
N ALA A 259 2.73 -22.76 -16.32
CA ALA A 259 2.42 -21.51 -17.02
C ALA A 259 3.66 -20.64 -17.29
N ASN A 260 4.65 -20.67 -16.39
CA ASN A 260 5.90 -19.92 -16.55
C ASN A 260 6.93 -20.62 -17.48
N SER A 261 6.80 -21.93 -17.70
CA SER A 261 7.76 -22.72 -18.48
C SER A 261 7.45 -22.82 -19.98
N ILE A 262 6.26 -22.41 -20.39
CA ILE A 262 5.79 -22.50 -21.78
C ILE A 262 6.13 -21.22 -22.55
N ASP A 263 6.28 -21.35 -23.87
CA ASP A 263 6.57 -20.21 -24.78
C ASP A 263 5.39 -19.22 -24.89
N LYS A 264 4.16 -19.71 -24.66
CA LYS A 264 2.94 -18.91 -24.67
C LYS A 264 2.84 -18.03 -23.41
N ARG A 265 2.36 -16.80 -23.54
CA ARG A 265 2.20 -15.88 -22.40
C ARG A 265 0.86 -16.14 -21.72
N VAL A 266 0.87 -16.93 -20.65
CA VAL A 266 -0.32 -17.22 -19.85
C VAL A 266 -0.22 -16.55 -18.49
N ILE A 267 -1.15 -15.64 -18.20
CA ILE A 267 -1.29 -15.01 -16.89
C ILE A 267 -2.33 -15.77 -16.06
N LEU A 268 -1.99 -16.09 -14.82
CA LEU A 268 -2.88 -16.75 -13.87
C LEU A 268 -3.37 -15.72 -12.85
N ILE A 269 -4.69 -15.57 -12.71
CA ILE A 269 -5.33 -14.67 -11.73
C ILE A 269 -6.19 -15.51 -10.79
N ASP A 270 -5.77 -15.59 -9.53
CA ASP A 270 -6.49 -16.35 -8.50
C ASP A 270 -7.53 -15.48 -7.77
N GLY A 271 -8.25 -16.08 -6.82
CA GLY A 271 -9.32 -15.38 -6.12
C GLY A 271 -8.87 -14.13 -5.36
N GLN A 272 -7.65 -14.10 -4.84
CA GLN A 272 -7.11 -12.96 -4.11
C GLN A 272 -6.69 -11.85 -5.09
N GLN A 273 -5.94 -12.21 -6.12
CA GLN A 273 -5.54 -11.25 -7.15
C GLN A 273 -6.74 -10.66 -7.88
N LEU A 274 -7.79 -11.46 -8.10
CA LEU A 274 -9.05 -11.00 -8.68
C LEU A 274 -9.68 -9.90 -7.83
N THR A 275 -9.81 -10.09 -6.51
CA THR A 275 -10.43 -9.09 -5.63
C THR A 275 -9.53 -7.87 -5.40
N ASP A 276 -8.19 -8.04 -5.45
CA ASP A 276 -7.23 -6.93 -5.53
C ASP A 276 -7.45 -6.05 -6.76
N LEU A 277 -7.60 -6.67 -7.93
CA LEU A 277 -7.86 -5.94 -9.17
C LEU A 277 -9.24 -5.28 -9.14
N MET A 278 -10.27 -5.99 -8.69
CA MET A 278 -11.62 -5.43 -8.55
C MET A 278 -11.66 -4.22 -7.63
N PHE A 279 -10.99 -4.29 -6.47
CA PHE A 279 -10.87 -3.17 -5.55
C PHE A 279 -10.11 -2.01 -6.19
N LYS A 280 -8.98 -2.28 -6.86
CA LYS A 280 -8.14 -1.25 -7.48
C LYS A 280 -8.82 -0.52 -8.64
N TYR A 281 -9.62 -1.22 -9.43
CA TYR A 281 -10.27 -0.67 -10.63
C TYR A 281 -11.76 -0.36 -10.41
N ASN A 282 -12.22 -0.32 -9.16
CA ASN A 282 -13.59 0.03 -8.78
C ASN A 282 -14.66 -0.84 -9.46
N VAL A 283 -14.43 -2.16 -9.53
CA VAL A 283 -15.37 -3.12 -10.14
C VAL A 283 -16.06 -3.92 -9.04
N GLY A 284 -17.39 -3.81 -8.96
CA GLY A 284 -18.18 -4.46 -7.90
C GLY A 284 -18.02 -3.81 -6.52
N VAL A 285 -17.32 -2.68 -6.43
CA VAL A 285 -17.19 -1.83 -5.23
C VAL A 285 -17.43 -0.37 -5.60
N SER A 286 -17.70 0.45 -4.60
CA SER A 286 -17.85 1.90 -4.73
C SER A 286 -17.23 2.61 -3.54
N ASP A 287 -16.71 3.81 -3.76
CA ASP A 287 -16.23 4.67 -2.68
C ASP A 287 -17.40 5.03 -1.76
N GLU A 288 -17.28 4.70 -0.47
CA GLU A 288 -18.25 5.10 0.57
C GLU A 288 -17.86 6.43 1.20
N GLU A 289 -16.58 6.58 1.57
CA GLU A 289 -16.02 7.81 2.15
C GLU A 289 -14.58 8.02 1.68
N VAL A 290 -14.19 9.27 1.43
CA VAL A 290 -12.85 9.64 0.95
C VAL A 290 -12.18 10.62 1.90
N PHE A 291 -11.12 10.16 2.57
CA PHE A 291 -10.29 11.01 3.43
C PHE A 291 -9.16 11.68 2.64
N VAL A 292 -9.12 13.01 2.67
CA VAL A 292 -8.08 13.80 1.98
C VAL A 292 -7.13 14.43 2.99
N THR A 293 -5.87 14.01 2.97
CA THR A 293 -4.80 14.66 3.77
C THR A 293 -4.19 15.84 3.02
N LYS A 294 -3.73 16.85 3.77
CA LYS A 294 -3.06 18.04 3.22
C LYS A 294 -1.63 18.11 3.75
N LYS A 295 -0.71 18.55 2.89
CA LYS A 295 0.65 18.91 3.25
C LYS A 295 0.82 20.40 2.98
N ILE A 296 1.55 21.09 3.84
CA ILE A 296 1.93 22.49 3.58
C ILE A 296 2.76 22.53 2.30
N ASP A 297 2.30 23.31 1.33
CA ASP A 297 3.11 23.69 0.18
C ASP A 297 4.10 24.76 0.62
N LEU A 298 5.36 24.36 0.82
CA LEU A 298 6.38 25.28 1.31
C LEU A 298 6.76 26.31 0.25
N ASP A 299 6.63 25.98 -1.04
CA ASP A 299 7.03 26.87 -2.14
C ASP A 299 6.06 28.07 -2.23
N PHE A 300 4.80 27.89 -1.83
CA PHE A 300 3.82 28.98 -1.73
C PHE A 300 4.21 30.08 -0.72
N PHE A 301 5.00 29.74 0.31
CA PHE A 301 5.39 30.68 1.38
C PHE A 301 6.82 31.22 1.20
N GLU A 302 7.44 31.00 0.04
CA GLU A 302 8.74 31.61 -0.31
C GLU A 302 8.49 32.93 -1.07
N GLU A 303 8.96 34.06 -0.51
CA GLU A 303 9.10 35.35 -1.22
C GLU A 303 10.36 35.38 -2.10
#